data_AF-A0A835LVA6-F1
#
_entry.id   AF-A0A835LVA6-F1
#
_cell.length_a   1.000
_cell.length_b   1.000
_cell.length_c   1.000
_cell.angle_alpha   90.00
_cell.angle_beta   90.00
_cell.angle_gamma   90.00
#
_symmetry.space_group_name_H-M   'P 1'
#
loop_
_entity.id
_entity.type
_entity.pdbx_description
1 polymer ?
#
loop_
_entity_poly.entity_id
_entity_poly.type
_entity_poly.pdbx_seq_one_letter_code
_entity_poly.pdbx_strand_id
1 'polypeptide(L)'
;MLTKSGHISEVLDASIRDGGPRGIMERFVLVGILCAHVMVALRPTISEALKMLEGDIDIPRLPDRPLPLSHESFRSSLLSSRSTSTTTRLR
;
A
#
# COMPACT_ATOMS: atom_id res chain seq x y z
N MET A 1 -11.01 5.99 -1.68
CA MET A 1 -10.57 5.98 -0.28
C MET A 1 -10.69 7.41 0.23
N LEU A 2 -11.20 7.66 1.44
CA LEU A 2 -11.44 9.02 1.99
C LEU A 2 -10.17 9.90 2.05
N THR A 3 -8.99 9.28 2.00
CA THR A 3 -7.70 9.97 1.90
C THR A 3 -7.36 10.50 0.50
N LYS A 4 -8.15 10.16 -0.53
CA LYS A 4 -7.92 10.53 -1.94
C LYS A 4 -8.12 12.02 -2.24
N SER A 5 -8.85 12.74 -1.39
CA SER A 5 -9.23 14.14 -1.61
C SER A 5 -8.40 15.16 -0.81
N GLY A 6 -7.33 14.71 -0.12
CA GLY A 6 -6.59 15.58 0.80
C GLY A 6 -7.34 15.90 2.10
N HIS A 7 -8.51 15.27 2.31
CA HIS A 7 -9.33 15.45 3.52
C HIS A 7 -8.91 14.49 4.64
N ILE A 8 -7.61 14.39 4.91
CA ILE A 8 -7.09 13.57 6.02
C ILE A 8 -7.69 14.03 7.36
N SER A 9 -7.94 15.33 7.49
CA SER A 9 -8.63 15.91 8.65
C SER A 9 -10.03 15.37 8.89
N GLU A 10 -10.70 14.75 7.93
CA GLU A 10 -12.02 14.13 8.16
C GLU A 10 -11.90 12.71 8.76
N VAL A 11 -10.75 12.07 8.58
CA VAL A 11 -10.48 10.71 9.10
C VAL A 11 -9.97 10.76 10.55
N LEU A 12 -9.39 11.89 10.94
CA LEU A 12 -8.86 12.09 12.29
C LEU A 12 -9.99 12.39 13.28
N ASP A 13 -9.88 11.78 14.46
CA ASP A 13 -10.79 12.08 15.57
C ASP A 13 -10.67 13.55 16.01
N ALA A 14 -11.79 14.15 16.41
CA ALA A 14 -11.86 15.56 16.79
C ALA A 14 -10.83 15.94 17.87
N SER A 15 -10.53 15.03 18.81
CA SER A 15 -9.56 15.27 19.87
C SER A 15 -8.12 15.47 19.40
N ILE A 16 -7.77 14.95 18.22
CA ILE A 16 -6.40 15.00 17.69
C ILE A 16 -6.26 15.91 16.46
N ARG A 17 -7.35 16.37 15.85
CA ARG A 17 -7.33 17.17 14.61
C ARG A 17 -6.47 18.43 14.69
N ASP A 18 -6.48 19.10 15.84
CA ASP A 18 -5.72 20.34 16.08
C ASP A 18 -4.49 20.11 16.97
N GLY A 19 -4.25 18.86 17.38
CA GLY A 19 -3.29 18.50 18.43
C GLY A 19 -1.86 18.22 17.95
N GLY A 20 -1.58 18.24 16.65
CA GLY A 20 -0.25 17.88 16.16
C GLY A 20 0.01 18.14 14.67
N PRO A 21 1.25 17.89 14.22
CA PRO A 21 1.67 18.21 12.86
C PRO A 21 0.90 17.38 11.81
N ARG A 22 0.23 18.08 10.89
CA ARG A 22 -0.58 17.48 9.81
C ARG A 22 0.17 16.38 9.03
N GLY A 23 1.44 16.62 8.70
CA GLY A 23 2.24 15.65 7.93
C GLY A 23 2.53 14.35 8.68
N ILE A 24 2.63 14.39 10.01
CA ILE A 24 2.78 13.17 10.82
C ILE A 24 1.46 12.40 10.84
N MET A 25 0.34 13.09 11.09
CA MET A 25 -0.97 12.46 11.08
C MET A 25 -1.30 11.82 9.72
N GLU A 26 -0.96 12.49 8.63
CA GLU A 26 -1.04 11.95 7.27
C GLU A 26 -0.23 10.66 7.11
N ARG A 27 1.03 10.65 7.57
CA ARG A 27 1.88 9.45 7.55
C ARG A 27 1.22 8.28 8.29
N PHE A 28 0.68 8.51 9.49
CA PHE A 28 -0.01 7.46 10.26
C PHE A 28 -1.24 6.90 9.52
N VAL A 29 -2.05 7.78 8.94
CA VAL A 29 -3.25 7.36 8.19
C VAL A 29 -2.86 6.53 6.97
N LEU A 30 -1.84 6.96 6.21
CA LEU A 30 -1.36 6.24 5.02
C LEU A 30 -0.78 4.87 5.37
N VAL A 31 0.01 4.75 6.45
CA VAL A 31 0.53 3.46 6.91
C VAL A 31 -0.61 2.55 7.37
N GLY A 32 -1.58 3.08 8.14
CA GLY A 32 -2.76 2.31 8.57
C GLY A 32 -3.57 1.76 7.40
N ILE A 33 -3.71 2.55 6.33
CA ILE A 33 -4.34 2.13 5.07
C ILE A 33 -3.57 0.99 4.40
N LEU A 34 -2.25 1.09 4.34
CA LEU A 34 -1.40 0.05 3.74
C LEU A 34 -1.46 -1.26 4.55
N CYS A 35 -1.51 -1.18 5.88
CA CYS A 35 -1.70 -2.33 6.76
C CYS A 35 -3.07 -3.01 6.57
N ALA A 36 -4.12 -2.24 6.31
CA ALA A 36 -5.47 -2.75 6.08
C ALA A 36 -5.72 -3.21 4.63
N HIS A 37 -4.69 -3.30 3.79
CA HIS A 37 -4.84 -3.60 2.37
C HIS A 37 -5.57 -4.94 2.13
N VAL A 38 -6.44 -4.97 1.12
CA VAL A 38 -7.30 -6.14 0.82
C VAL A 38 -6.48 -7.38 0.42
N MET A 39 -5.38 -7.16 -0.31
CA MET A 39 -4.41 -8.21 -0.64
C MET A 39 -3.35 -8.32 0.45
N VAL A 40 -3.25 -9.48 1.10
CA VAL A 40 -2.27 -9.75 2.17
C VAL A 40 -0.83 -9.56 1.69
N ALA A 41 -0.52 -9.97 0.46
CA ALA A 41 0.80 -9.85 -0.13
C ALA A 41 1.30 -8.39 -0.31
N LEU A 42 0.39 -7.40 -0.20
CA LEU A 42 0.72 -5.98 -0.31
C LEU A 42 0.77 -5.27 1.04
N ARG A 43 0.43 -5.97 2.14
CA ARG A 43 0.57 -5.43 3.49
C ARG A 43 2.06 -5.40 3.86
N PRO A 44 2.53 -4.34 4.52
CA PRO A 44 3.89 -4.29 5.01
C PRO A 44 4.06 -5.30 6.15
N THR A 45 5.27 -5.81 6.29
CA THR A 45 5.67 -6.45 7.54
C THR A 45 5.63 -5.43 8.69
N ILE A 46 5.51 -5.91 9.93
CA ILE A 46 5.47 -4.99 11.08
C ILE A 46 6.74 -4.14 11.19
N SER A 47 7.90 -4.69 10.78
CA SER A 47 9.17 -3.96 10.78
C SER A 47 9.18 -2.84 9.73
N GLU A 48 8.65 -3.08 8.53
CA GLU A 48 8.51 -2.04 7.51
C GLU A 48 7.52 -0.97 7.95
N ALA A 49 6.40 -1.35 8.55
CA ALA A 49 5.42 -0.39 9.07
C ALA A 49 6.04 0.54 10.13
N LEU A 50 6.85 0.00 11.06
CA LEU A 50 7.54 0.81 12.06
C LEU A 50 8.53 1.79 11.43
N LYS A 51 9.36 1.35 10.49
CA LYS A 51 10.26 2.23 9.73
C LYS A 51 9.50 3.32 8.97
N MET A 52 8.32 2.99 8.42
CA MET A 52 7.42 3.97 7.81
C MET A 52 6.73 4.89 8.82
N LEU A 53 6.66 4.57 10.11
CA LEU A 53 6.11 5.49 11.12
C LEU A 53 7.21 6.40 11.68
N GLU A 54 8.40 5.86 11.88
CA GLU A 54 9.59 6.56 12.37
C GLU A 54 10.16 7.53 11.32
N GLY A 55 9.89 7.29 10.03
CA GLY A 55 10.36 8.12 8.94
C GLY A 55 11.66 7.64 8.29
N ASP A 56 12.16 6.47 8.70
CA ASP A 56 13.35 5.83 8.15
C ASP A 56 13.20 5.44 6.68
N ILE A 57 11.97 5.11 6.27
CA ILE A 57 11.63 4.81 4.88
C ILE A 57 10.36 5.56 4.46
N ASP A 58 10.27 5.83 3.16
CA ASP A 58 9.11 6.45 2.55
C ASP A 58 7.94 5.48 2.42
N ILE A 59 6.73 6.04 2.45
CA ILE A 59 5.50 5.28 2.21
C ILE A 59 5.35 5.08 0.69
N PRO A 60 5.21 3.84 0.19
CA PRO A 60 4.97 3.61 -1.23
C PRO A 60 3.65 4.24 -1.67
N ARG A 61 3.64 4.88 -2.84
CA ARG A 61 2.43 5.48 -3.40
C ARG A 61 1.43 4.39 -3.76
N LEU A 62 0.24 4.40 -3.15
CA LEU A 62 -0.83 3.49 -3.55
C LEU A 62 -1.45 3.94 -4.89
N PRO A 63 -1.77 3.01 -5.80
CA PRO A 63 -2.52 3.33 -7.01
C PRO A 63 -3.94 3.81 -6.68
N ASP A 64 -4.42 4.81 -7.42
CA ASP A 64 -5.68 5.54 -7.20
C ASP A 64 -6.97 4.72 -7.19
N ARG A 65 -6.90 3.51 -7.71
CA ARG A 65 -7.99 2.55 -7.81
C ARG A 65 -7.46 1.22 -7.31
N PRO A 66 -8.19 0.51 -6.43
CA PRO A 66 -7.94 -0.90 -6.25
C PRO A 66 -7.98 -1.52 -7.66
N LEU A 67 -6.86 -2.08 -8.10
CA LEU A 67 -6.85 -2.83 -9.35
C LEU A 67 -7.96 -3.88 -9.21
N PRO A 68 -8.85 -4.03 -10.22
CA PRO A 68 -9.85 -5.08 -10.19
C PRO A 68 -9.11 -6.38 -9.87
N LEU A 69 -9.56 -7.12 -8.85
CA LEU A 69 -8.88 -8.35 -8.40
C LEU A 69 -8.63 -9.33 -9.56
N SER A 70 -9.44 -9.26 -10.62
CA SER A 70 -9.26 -10.00 -11.87
C SER A 70 -7.96 -9.71 -12.61
N HIS A 71 -7.45 -8.47 -12.56
CA HIS A 71 -6.26 -8.04 -13.29
C HIS A 71 -4.95 -8.45 -12.60
N GLU A 72 -4.94 -8.50 -11.27
CA GLU A 72 -3.82 -9.08 -10.50
C GLU A 72 -3.76 -10.60 -10.61
N SER A 73 -4.92 -11.28 -10.60
CA SER A 73 -4.97 -12.71 -10.92
C SER A 73 -4.44 -12.97 -12.33
N PHE A 74 -4.84 -12.17 -13.33
CA PHE A 74 -4.34 -12.30 -14.70
C PHE A 74 -2.84 -12.01 -14.82
N ARG A 75 -2.32 -10.97 -14.16
CA ARG A 75 -0.88 -10.69 -14.12
C ARG A 75 -0.09 -11.77 -13.42
N SER A 76 -0.56 -12.26 -12.28
CA SER A 76 0.05 -13.36 -11.53
C SER A 76 0.07 -14.64 -12.36
N SER A 77 -1.01 -14.95 -13.09
CA SER A 77 -1.05 -16.04 -14.06
C SER A 77 -0.05 -15.83 -15.21
N LEU A 78 0.05 -14.64 -15.78
CA LEU A 78 1.03 -14.33 -16.84
C LEU A 78 2.49 -14.35 -16.34
N LEU A 79 2.75 -13.90 -15.13
CA LEU A 79 4.06 -13.98 -14.48
C LEU A 79 4.42 -15.44 -14.17
N SER A 80 3.45 -16.24 -13.70
CA SER A 80 3.61 -17.68 -13.47
C SER A 80 3.83 -18.45 -14.78
N SER A 81 3.13 -18.09 -15.87
CA SER A 81 3.37 -18.63 -17.22
C SER A 81 4.67 -18.15 -17.85
N ARG A 82 5.17 -16.96 -17.49
CA ARG A 82 6.49 -16.47 -17.92
C ARG A 82 7.64 -17.16 -17.18
N SER A 83 7.40 -17.64 -15.96
CA SER A 83 8.38 -18.43 -15.20
C SER A 83 8.53 -19.87 -15.69
N THR A 84 7.60 -20.38 -16.52
CA THR A 84 7.68 -21.74 -17.13
C THR A 84 8.27 -21.76 -18.54
N SER A 85 8.71 -20.62 -19.08
CA SER A 85 9.38 -20.55 -20.40
C SER A 85 10.87 -20.18 -20.30
N THR A 86 11.61 -20.83 -19.40
CA THR A 86 13.06 -21.04 -19.62
C THR A 86 13.22 -22.26 -20.52
N THR A 87 13.25 -21.99 -21.83
CA THR A 87 13.52 -22.94 -22.92
C THR A 87 14.79 -23.75 -22.66
N THR A 88 14.63 -25.02 -22.32
CA THR A 88 15.67 -26.05 -22.45
C THR A 88 15.61 -26.59 -23.88
N ARG A 89 16.68 -26.37 -24.68
CA ARG A 89 17.30 -27.23 -25.74
C ARG A 89 16.37 -27.77 -26.87
N LEU A 90 16.66 -27.76 -28.18
CA LEU A 90 17.87 -27.90 -29.00
C LEU A 90 17.51 -27.55 -30.47
N ARG A 91 18.42 -26.91 -31.19
CA ARG A 91 18.84 -27.33 -32.54
C ARG A 91 20.33 -27.11 -32.67
#